data_AF-A0A257SHN5-F1
#
_entry.id   AF-A0A257SHN5-F1
#
_cell.length_a   1.000
_cell.length_b   1.000
_cell.length_c   1.000
_cell.angle_alpha   90.00
_cell.angle_beta   90.00
_cell.angle_gamma   90.00
#
_symmetry.space_group_name_H-M   'P 1'
#
loop_
_entity.id
_entity.type
_entity.pdbx_description
1 polymer ?
#
loop_
_entity_poly.entity_id
_entity_poly.type
_entity_poly.pdbx_seq_one_letter_code
_entity_poly.pdbx_strand_id
1 'polypeptide(L)' 'MRNYGIGAQILLDIGLKSIRPITNNPRKIVGLEGYGLRVEDRVPIVQPAQDENAGYMKTKRDKLGHLLAS' A
#
# COMPACT_ATOMS: atom_id res chain seq x y z
N MET A 1 -9.79 12.00 -4.93
CA MET A 1 -8.50 11.66 -4.28
C MET A 1 -8.82 10.95 -2.97
N ARG A 2 -8.19 9.81 -2.63
CA ARG A 2 -8.47 9.08 -1.38
C ARG A 2 -7.69 9.73 -0.23
N ASN A 3 -8.33 10.02 0.89
CA ASN A 3 -7.70 10.62 2.07
C ASN A 3 -7.20 9.52 3.01
N TYR A 4 -5.88 9.44 3.21
CA TYR A 4 -5.23 8.45 4.06
C TYR A 4 -4.91 9.00 5.47
N GLY A 5 -5.19 10.28 5.73
CA GLY A 5 -4.83 10.95 6.98
C GLY A 5 -5.58 10.44 8.20
N ILE A 6 -6.85 10.04 8.04
CA ILE A 6 -7.64 9.48 9.15
C ILE A 6 -6.99 8.17 9.63
N GLY A 7 -6.59 7.29 8.70
CA GLY A 7 -5.90 6.05 9.06
C GLY A 7 -4.56 6.31 9.75
N ALA A 8 -3.79 7.28 9.26
CA ALA A 8 -2.53 7.68 9.88
C ALA A 8 -2.72 8.21 11.32
N GLN A 9 -3.74 9.04 11.55
CA GLN A 9 -4.05 9.59 12.87
C GLN A 9 -4.46 8.50 13.86
N ILE A 10 -5.29 7.54 13.44
CA ILE A 10 -5.66 6.40 14.28
C ILE A 10 -4.41 5.61 14.69
N LEU A 11 -3.52 5.32 13.74
CA LEU A 11 -2.29 4.57 14.01
C LEU A 11 -1.35 5.32 14.97
N LEU A 12 -1.26 6.65 14.85
CA LEU A 12 -0.50 7.46 15.80
C LEU A 12 -1.12 7.47 17.20
N ASP A 13 -2.45 7.55 17.28
CA ASP A 13 -3.20 7.61 18.54
C ASP A 13 -3.01 6.33 19.37
N ILE A 14 -2.94 5.17 18.71
CA ILE A 14 -2.59 3.88 19.36
C ILE A 14 -1.07 3.73 19.64
N GLY A 15 -0.25 4.74 19.35
CA GLY A 15 1.15 4.83 19.73
C GLY A 15 2.17 4.29 18.73
N LEU A 16 1.77 4.00 17.48
CA LEU A 16 2.72 3.51 16.46
C LEU A 16 3.65 4.63 15.99
N LYS A 17 4.95 4.30 15.89
CA LYS A 17 6.00 5.20 15.38
C LYS A 17 6.55 4.74 14.03
N SER A 18 6.52 3.44 13.76
CA SER A 18 6.97 2.84 12.51
C SER A 18 6.06 1.70 12.08
N ILE A 19 5.93 1.51 10.76
CA ILE A 19 5.09 0.46 10.17
C ILE A 19 5.74 -0.18 8.94
N ARG A 20 5.34 -1.42 8.67
CA ARG A 20 5.57 -2.12 7.40
C ARG A 20 4.23 -2.46 6.74
N PRO A 21 3.63 -1.54 5.96
CA PRO A 21 2.32 -1.77 5.37
C PRO A 21 2.34 -2.94 4.39
N ILE A 22 1.29 -3.75 4.48
CA ILE A 22 1.01 -4.83 3.53
C ILE A 22 0.35 -4.20 2.29
N THR A 23 1.11 -3.92 1.23
CA THR A 23 0.61 -3.22 0.04
C THR A 23 1.46 -3.45 -1.21
N ASN A 24 0.78 -3.63 -2.34
CA ASN A 24 1.40 -3.58 -3.67
C ASN A 24 1.35 -2.19 -4.31
N ASN A 25 0.70 -1.21 -3.67
CA ASN A 25 0.56 0.13 -4.21
C ASN A 25 1.49 1.12 -3.49
N PRO A 26 2.57 1.61 -4.13
CA PRO A 26 3.53 2.52 -3.51
C PRO A 26 2.93 3.91 -3.22
N ARG A 27 1.88 4.33 -3.92
CA ARG A 27 1.19 5.62 -3.64
C ARG A 27 0.52 5.64 -2.27
N LYS A 28 0.23 4.47 -1.69
CA LYS A 28 -0.30 4.36 -0.32
C LYS A 28 0.77 4.58 0.75
N ILE A 29 2.05 4.42 0.42
CA ILE A 29 3.18 4.56 1.33
C ILE A 29 3.50 6.04 1.56
N VAL A 30 3.67 6.79 0.45
CA VAL A 30 3.96 8.23 0.48
C VAL A 30 2.92 9.02 1.26
N GLY A 31 1.66 8.58 1.22
CA GLY A 31 0.56 9.21 1.95
C GLY A 31 0.60 9.04 3.47
N LEU A 32 1.44 8.15 4.03
CA LEU A 32 1.53 7.88 5.47
C LEU A 32 2.73 8.60 6.12
N GLU A 33 3.85 8.74 5.40
CA GLU A 33 5.04 9.43 5.90
C GLU A 33 4.78 10.92 6.22
N GLY A 34 3.90 11.57 5.45
CA GLY A 34 3.50 12.96 5.69
C GLY A 34 2.75 13.21 7.01
N TYR A 35 2.36 12.15 7.72
CA TYR A 35 1.68 12.24 9.01
C TYR A 35 2.58 11.87 10.20
N GLY A 36 3.90 11.70 10.00
CA GLY A 36 4.83 11.38 11.09
C GLY A 36 4.93 9.89 11.45
N LEU A 37 4.32 9.01 10.65
CA LEU A 37 4.54 7.56 10.70
C LEU A 37 5.74 7.21 9.81
N ARG A 38 6.77 6.59 10.39
CA ARG A 38 7.91 6.12 9.60
C ARG A 38 7.54 4.82 8.87
N VAL A 39 7.71 4.79 7.55
CA VAL A 39 7.54 3.54 6.78
C VAL A 39 8.90 2.89 6.58
N GLU A 40 9.14 1.76 7.25
CA GLU A 40 10.46 1.10 7.23
C GLU A 40 10.65 0.22 5.99
N ASP A 41 9.58 -0.44 5.55
CA ASP A 41 9.56 -1.31 4.36
C ASP A 41 8.09 -1.60 3.98
N ARG A 42 7.85 -2.35 2.91
CA ARG A 42 6.54 -2.87 2.54
C ARG A 42 6.54 -4.40 2.54
N VAL A 43 5.42 -4.98 2.95
CA VAL A 43 5.18 -6.40 2.74
C VAL A 43 4.35 -6.56 1.45
N PRO A 44 4.86 -7.26 0.43
CA PRO A 44 4.10 -7.48 -0.80
C PRO A 44 2.90 -8.40 -0.55
N ILE A 45 1.80 -8.14 -1.26
CA ILE A 45 0.67 -9.05 -1.34
C ILE A 45 0.92 -9.98 -2.52
N VAL A 46 1.27 -11.23 -2.26
CA VAL A 46 1.42 -12.25 -3.30
C VAL A 46 0.04 -12.88 -3.53
N GLN A 47 -0.53 -12.65 -4.70
CA GLN A 47 -1.70 -13.39 -5.16
C GLN A 47 -1.28 -14.33 -6.29
N PRO A 48 -1.71 -15.60 -6.27
CA PRO A 48 -1.46 -16.48 -7.39
C PRO A 48 -2.11 -15.90 -8.64
N ALA A 49 -1.34 -15.84 -9.72
CA ALA A 49 -1.88 -15.52 -11.03
C ALA A 49 -2.88 -16.62 -11.40
N GLN A 50 -4.10 -16.20 -11.75
CA GLN A 50 -5.14 -17.06 -12.29
C GLN A 50 -5.60 -16.40 -13.60
N ASP A 51 -5.98 -17.19 -14.59
CA ASP A 51 -6.37 -16.65 -15.91
C ASP A 51 -7.52 -15.63 -15.79
N GLU A 52 -8.41 -15.85 -14.82
CA GLU A 52 -9.54 -14.98 -14.49
C GLU A 52 -9.13 -13.61 -13.92
N ASN A 53 -7.98 -13.53 -13.22
CA ASN A 53 -7.52 -12.31 -12.56
C ASN A 53 -6.43 -11.54 -13.34
N ALA A 54 -5.94 -12.11 -14.45
CA ALA A 54 -4.86 -11.55 -15.27
C ALA A 54 -5.17 -10.12 -15.78
N GLY A 55 -6.39 -9.89 -16.30
CA GLY A 55 -6.81 -8.57 -16.79
C GLY A 55 -6.91 -7.51 -15.68
N TYR A 56 -7.35 -7.91 -14.50
CA TYR A 56 -7.40 -7.05 -13.32
C TYR A 56 -5.99 -6.65 -12.84
N MET A 57 -5.09 -7.63 -12.76
CA MET A 57 -3.71 -7.42 -12.32
C MET A 57 -2.92 -6.56 -13.32
N LYS A 58 -3.13 -6.75 -14.63
CA LYS A 58 -2.57 -5.88 -15.68
C LYS A 58 -3.05 -4.43 -15.51
N THR A 59 -4.34 -4.22 -15.30
CA THR A 59 -4.90 -2.87 -15.07
C THR A 59 -4.31 -2.21 -13.82
N LYS A 60 -4.14 -2.98 -12.74
CA LYS A 60 -3.53 -2.51 -11.49
C LYS A 60 -2.08 -2.07 -11.68
N ARG A 61 -1.31 -2.82 -12.47
CA ARG A 61 0.07 -2.46 -12.83
C ARG A 61 0.10 -1.21 -13.71
N ASP A 62 -0.53 -1.28 -14.87
CA ASP A 62 -0.35 -0.32 -15.97
C ASP A 62 -0.99 1.04 -15.66
N LYS A 63 -2.15 1.05 -14.98
CA LYS A 63 -2.90 2.29 -14.70
C LYS A 63 -2.77 2.79 -13.27
N LEU A 64 -2.47 1.92 -12.31
CA LEU A 64 -2.51 2.26 -10.88
C LEU A 64 -1.14 2.14 -10.18
N GLY A 65 -0.09 1.79 -10.92
CA GLY A 65 1.28 1.74 -10.43
C GLY A 65 1.52 0.63 -9.41
N HIS A 66 0.73 -0.45 -9.45
CA HIS A 66 0.95 -1.58 -8.56
C HIS A 66 2.24 -2.33 -8.92
N LEU A 67 3.05 -2.58 -7.90
CA LEU A 67 4.20 -3.47 -7.97
C LEU A 67 3.67 -4.90 -7.80
N LEU A 68 3.68 -5.66 -8.89
CA LEU A 68 3.31 -7.08 -8.83
C LEU A 68 4.54 -7.85 -8.35
N ALA A 69 4.40 -8.56 -7.24
CA ALA A 69 5.42 -9.50 -6.82
C ALA A 69 5.44 -10.63 -7.86
N SER A 70 6.60 -10.79 -8.50
CA SER A 70 6.96 -11.92 -9.35
C SER A 70 7.21 -13.15 -8.51
#